data_AF-J9EH82-F1
#
_entry.id   AF-J9EH82-F1
#
_cell.length_a   1.000
_cell.length_b   1.000
_cell.length_c   1.000
_cell.angle_alpha   90.00
_cell.angle_beta   90.00
_cell.angle_gamma   90.00
#
_symmetry.space_group_name_H-M   'P 1'
#
loop_
_entity.id
_entity.type
_entity.pdbx_description
1 polymer ?
#
loop_
_entity_poly.entity_id
_entity_poly.type
_entity_poly.pdbx_seq_one_letter_code
_entity_poly.pdbx_strand_id
1 'polypeptide(L)'
;MKWFDYLWEHKQSLSDQRVLKVLPDKLQTEIAMQVHYETLRRVRIFQDCEAGLLAELVLKLQQQIFSPGDYICKKGDIGREMYIVKRGKLQVVADDGIQIFATLQEGAVFGELSILNIAGSKNGNRRTANVRSVGYTDLFALNKNDLWTALKEYPDARKLLIAKGREILRKDGLLDEDAPEEQMTAEEMAKSLQNKLEIVQTKMARFAAEFSSVKTKLLARIEYLETQLAKYQINDNSTSSNDDYQMI
;
A
#
# COMPACT_ATOMS: atom_id res chain seq x y z
N MET A 1 0.10 -19.95 -34.73
CA MET A 1 1.40 -20.14 -35.39
C MET A 1 2.30 -18.91 -35.16
N LYS A 2 1.98 -17.71 -35.66
CA LYS A 2 2.86 -16.51 -35.58
C LYS A 2 3.46 -16.16 -34.20
N TRP A 3 2.72 -16.33 -33.10
CA TRP A 3 3.25 -16.04 -31.75
C TRP A 3 4.30 -17.07 -31.30
N PHE A 4 4.06 -18.35 -31.54
CA PHE A 4 5.02 -19.42 -31.25
C PHE A 4 6.29 -19.28 -32.11
N ASP A 5 6.13 -18.90 -33.39
CA ASP A 5 7.26 -18.66 -34.29
C ASP A 5 8.13 -17.49 -33.81
N TYR A 6 7.50 -16.38 -33.38
CA TYR A 6 8.22 -15.23 -32.80
C TYR A 6 8.97 -15.60 -31.51
N LEU A 7 8.35 -16.39 -30.62
CA LEU A 7 9.01 -16.89 -29.41
C LEU A 7 10.21 -17.79 -29.73
N TRP A 8 10.05 -18.64 -30.74
CA TRP A 8 11.07 -19.59 -31.18
C TRP A 8 12.25 -18.89 -31.86
N GLU A 9 11.99 -17.92 -32.73
CA GLU A 9 13.03 -17.11 -33.40
C GLU A 9 13.82 -16.24 -32.42
N HIS A 10 13.18 -15.73 -31.37
CA HIS A 10 13.84 -14.90 -30.35
C HIS A 10 14.48 -15.70 -29.21
N LYS A 11 14.72 -17.00 -29.43
CA LYS A 11 15.41 -17.93 -28.51
C LYS A 11 14.87 -17.92 -27.08
N GLN A 12 13.58 -17.62 -26.88
CA GLN A 12 12.94 -17.83 -25.59
C GLN A 12 12.40 -19.25 -25.51
N SER A 13 13.31 -20.19 -25.31
CA SER A 13 12.91 -21.37 -24.57
C SER A 13 12.48 -20.88 -23.18
N LEU A 14 11.37 -21.40 -22.68
CA LEU A 14 10.90 -21.30 -21.28
C LEU A 14 11.96 -21.80 -20.24
N SER A 15 13.22 -21.97 -20.65
CA SER A 15 14.38 -22.43 -19.90
C SER A 15 15.24 -21.33 -19.30
N ASP A 16 15.12 -20.05 -19.65
CA ASP A 16 16.00 -19.01 -19.08
C ASP A 16 15.90 -18.93 -17.55
N GLN A 17 14.69 -18.96 -16.99
CA GLN A 17 14.52 -19.01 -15.53
C GLN A 17 14.92 -20.35 -14.90
N ARG A 18 14.91 -21.46 -15.64
CA ARG A 18 15.28 -22.78 -15.11
C ARG A 18 16.80 -22.96 -15.09
N VAL A 19 17.50 -22.47 -16.11
CA VAL A 19 18.96 -22.50 -16.21
C VAL A 19 19.58 -21.55 -15.19
N LEU A 20 19.02 -20.35 -15.01
CA LEU A 20 19.48 -19.41 -13.99
C LEU A 20 19.39 -20.01 -12.58
N LYS A 21 18.32 -20.73 -12.23
CA LYS A 21 18.17 -21.38 -10.91
C LYS A 21 19.21 -22.45 -10.57
N VAL A 22 19.93 -22.98 -11.56
CA VAL A 22 20.97 -24.00 -11.35
C VAL A 22 22.34 -23.35 -11.10
N LEU A 23 22.49 -22.07 -11.45
CA LEU A 23 23.74 -21.34 -11.31
C LEU A 23 23.87 -20.73 -9.90
N PRO A 24 25.08 -20.58 -9.34
CA PRO A 24 25.31 -19.80 -8.13
C PRO A 24 24.84 -18.34 -8.28
N ASP A 25 24.34 -17.73 -7.20
CA ASP A 25 23.75 -16.38 -7.20
C ASP A 25 24.64 -15.31 -7.83
N LYS A 26 25.96 -15.42 -7.64
CA LYS A 26 26.93 -14.50 -8.24
C LYS A 26 26.90 -14.53 -9.77
N LEU A 27 26.86 -15.73 -10.36
CA LEU A 27 26.80 -15.90 -11.82
C LEU A 27 25.42 -15.54 -12.38
N GLN A 28 24.36 -15.81 -11.64
CA GLN A 28 23.01 -15.34 -12.02
C GLN A 28 22.98 -13.82 -12.12
N THR A 29 23.55 -13.13 -11.13
CA THR A 29 23.61 -11.67 -11.10
C THR A 29 24.47 -11.12 -12.23
N GLU A 30 25.65 -11.69 -12.48
CA GLU A 30 26.53 -11.25 -13.57
C GLU A 30 25.87 -11.43 -14.95
N ILE A 31 25.24 -12.57 -15.21
CA ILE A 31 24.54 -12.83 -16.48
C ILE A 31 23.33 -11.91 -16.62
N ALA A 32 22.49 -11.84 -15.59
CA ALA A 32 21.29 -11.00 -15.64
C ALA A 32 21.67 -9.53 -15.83
N MET A 33 22.73 -9.06 -15.17
CA MET A 33 23.28 -7.73 -15.41
C MET A 33 23.75 -7.57 -16.85
N GLN A 34 24.54 -8.49 -17.38
CA GLN A 34 25.01 -8.38 -18.75
C GLN A 34 23.86 -8.33 -19.78
N VAL A 35 22.77 -9.05 -19.55
CA VAL A 35 21.62 -9.12 -20.47
C VAL A 35 20.65 -7.95 -20.31
N HIS A 36 20.47 -7.43 -19.09
CA HIS A 36 19.41 -6.46 -18.77
C HIS A 36 19.91 -5.05 -18.44
N TYR A 37 21.19 -4.89 -18.08
CA TYR A 37 21.75 -3.62 -17.62
C TYR A 37 21.62 -2.51 -18.66
N GLU A 38 21.87 -2.81 -19.95
CA GLU A 38 21.78 -1.79 -20.99
C GLU A 38 20.34 -1.26 -21.16
N THR A 39 19.34 -2.14 -21.01
CA THR A 39 17.93 -1.71 -21.07
C THR A 39 17.58 -0.83 -19.88
N LEU A 40 17.99 -1.23 -18.67
CA LEU A 40 17.73 -0.44 -17.46
C LEU A 40 18.46 0.90 -17.43
N ARG A 41 19.68 0.95 -17.96
CA ARG A 41 20.43 2.21 -18.06
C ARG A 41 19.79 3.20 -19.05
N ARG A 42 19.05 2.71 -20.06
CA ARG A 42 18.28 3.57 -20.96
C ARG A 42 17.00 4.13 -20.32
N VAL A 43 16.55 3.55 -19.22
CA VAL A 43 15.37 4.00 -18.50
C VAL A 43 15.68 5.28 -17.73
N ARG A 44 15.04 6.39 -18.13
CA ARG A 44 15.29 7.72 -17.54
C ARG A 44 15.18 7.77 -16.02
N ILE A 45 14.19 7.09 -15.45
CA ILE A 45 13.98 7.08 -14.00
C ILE A 45 15.06 6.29 -13.22
N PHE A 46 15.83 5.45 -13.91
CA PHE A 46 16.89 4.63 -13.33
C PHE A 46 18.30 5.06 -13.75
N GLN A 47 18.43 6.12 -14.56
CA GLN A 47 19.73 6.65 -15.00
C GLN A 47 20.55 7.24 -13.86
N ASP A 48 19.88 7.92 -12.93
CA ASP A 48 20.49 8.55 -11.76
C ASP A 48 20.49 7.63 -10.54
N CYS A 49 20.12 6.35 -10.72
CA CYS A 49 20.13 5.36 -9.65
C CYS A 49 21.49 4.68 -9.53
N GLU A 50 21.83 4.28 -8.31
CA GLU A 50 23.05 3.55 -8.03
C GLU A 50 23.07 2.18 -8.73
N ALA A 51 24.26 1.73 -9.13
CA ALA A 51 24.42 0.43 -9.79
C ALA A 51 23.97 -0.75 -8.92
N GLY A 52 24.04 -0.61 -7.59
CA GLY A 52 23.53 -1.60 -6.64
C GLY A 52 22.03 -1.82 -6.77
N LEU A 53 21.24 -0.73 -6.84
CA LEU A 53 19.79 -0.81 -7.07
C LEU A 53 19.48 -1.49 -8.40
N LEU A 54 20.19 -1.11 -9.47
CA LEU A 54 20.02 -1.73 -10.77
C LEU A 54 20.25 -3.25 -10.71
N ALA A 55 21.31 -3.70 -10.05
CA ALA A 55 21.62 -5.12 -9.89
C ALA A 55 20.53 -5.88 -9.13
N GLU A 56 20.00 -5.28 -8.07
CA GLU A 56 18.91 -5.89 -7.31
C GLU A 56 17.61 -5.96 -8.13
N LEU A 57 17.29 -4.91 -8.87
CA LEU A 57 16.10 -4.86 -9.72
C LEU A 57 16.17 -5.88 -10.85
N VAL A 58 17.33 -6.00 -11.52
CA VAL A 58 17.56 -6.93 -12.63
C VAL A 58 17.16 -8.36 -12.28
N LEU A 59 17.50 -8.83 -11.07
CA LEU A 59 17.18 -10.19 -10.61
C LEU A 59 15.69 -10.42 -10.41
N LYS A 60 14.92 -9.36 -10.17
CA LYS A 60 13.47 -9.41 -9.92
C LYS A 60 12.63 -9.13 -11.17
N LEU A 61 13.25 -8.74 -12.29
CA LEU A 61 12.53 -8.48 -13.54
C LEU A 61 12.03 -9.77 -14.17
N GLN A 62 10.78 -9.75 -14.59
CA GLN A 62 10.16 -10.84 -15.33
C GLN A 62 9.88 -10.40 -16.76
N GLN A 63 10.45 -11.08 -17.74
CA GLN A 63 10.15 -10.78 -19.13
C GLN A 63 8.75 -11.29 -19.49
N GLN A 64 7.93 -10.43 -20.09
CA GLN A 64 6.60 -10.74 -20.61
C GLN A 64 6.52 -10.30 -22.08
N ILE A 65 5.88 -11.12 -22.92
CA ILE A 65 5.74 -10.86 -24.35
C ILE A 65 4.26 -10.70 -24.68
N PHE A 66 3.97 -9.63 -25.42
CA PHE A 66 2.63 -9.30 -25.88
C PHE A 66 2.57 -9.29 -27.40
N SER A 67 1.42 -9.72 -27.92
CA SER A 67 1.12 -9.75 -29.35
C SER A 67 0.57 -8.40 -29.82
N PRO A 68 0.61 -8.13 -31.14
CA PRO A 68 -0.03 -6.93 -31.69
C PRO A 68 -1.52 -6.85 -31.29
N GLY A 69 -1.95 -5.72 -30.73
CA GLY A 69 -3.33 -5.49 -30.28
C GLY A 69 -3.62 -5.89 -28.84
N ASP A 70 -2.72 -6.60 -28.16
CA ASP A 70 -2.92 -6.98 -26.76
C ASP A 70 -2.95 -5.75 -25.85
N TYR A 71 -3.88 -5.73 -24.91
CA TYR A 71 -3.91 -4.74 -23.84
C TYR A 71 -3.06 -5.23 -22.67
N ILE A 72 -2.02 -4.47 -22.33
CA ILE A 72 -1.15 -4.77 -21.19
C ILE A 72 -1.84 -4.34 -19.90
N CYS A 73 -2.52 -3.21 -19.92
CA CYS A 73 -3.37 -2.76 -18.82
C CYS A 73 -4.52 -1.90 -19.33
N LYS A 74 -5.64 -1.94 -18.61
CA LYS A 74 -6.78 -1.08 -18.86
C LYS A 74 -6.96 -0.09 -17.72
N LYS A 75 -7.47 1.09 -18.05
CA LYS A 75 -7.79 2.14 -17.09
C LYS A 75 -8.78 1.60 -16.06
N GLY A 76 -8.51 1.88 -14.78
CA GLY A 76 -9.33 1.41 -13.66
C GLY A 76 -8.92 0.06 -13.07
N ASP A 77 -8.13 -0.76 -13.78
CA ASP A 77 -7.61 -2.02 -13.24
C ASP A 77 -6.69 -1.76 -12.04
N ILE A 78 -6.59 -2.73 -11.13
CA ILE A 78 -5.67 -2.63 -10.00
C ILE A 78 -4.23 -2.84 -10.52
N GLY A 79 -3.39 -1.81 -10.39
CA GLY A 79 -1.98 -1.90 -10.75
C GLY A 79 -1.18 -2.65 -9.70
N ARG A 80 -0.58 -3.78 -10.08
CA ARG A 80 0.23 -4.63 -9.20
C ARG A 80 1.71 -4.63 -9.54
N GLU A 81 2.03 -4.23 -10.76
CA GLU A 81 3.37 -4.24 -11.33
C GLU A 81 3.59 -3.02 -12.21
N MET A 82 4.83 -2.64 -12.45
CA MET A 82 5.22 -1.66 -13.47
C MET A 82 5.91 -2.37 -14.62
N TYR A 83 5.97 -1.70 -15.77
CA TYR A 83 6.55 -2.26 -16.97
C TYR A 83 7.62 -1.35 -17.56
N ILE A 84 8.65 -1.97 -18.10
CA ILE A 84 9.74 -1.33 -18.85
C ILE A 84 9.71 -1.89 -20.26
N VAL A 85 9.67 -1.02 -21.27
CA VAL A 85 9.68 -1.44 -22.67
C VAL A 85 11.11 -1.85 -23.05
N LYS A 86 11.35 -3.15 -23.20
CA LYS A 86 12.63 -3.68 -23.70
C LYS A 86 12.71 -3.56 -25.21
N ARG A 87 11.65 -3.99 -25.90
CA ARG A 87 11.58 -3.98 -27.37
C ARG A 87 10.17 -3.75 -27.88
N GLY A 88 10.06 -3.01 -28.97
CA GLY A 88 8.80 -2.75 -29.66
C GLY A 88 8.14 -1.43 -29.24
N LYS A 89 6.84 -1.28 -29.56
CA LYS A 89 6.09 -0.03 -29.39
C LYS A 89 4.73 -0.27 -28.75
N LEU A 90 4.38 0.59 -27.79
CA LEU A 90 3.07 0.60 -27.14
C LEU A 90 2.36 1.92 -27.41
N GLN A 91 1.04 1.91 -27.35
CA GLN A 91 0.20 3.10 -27.44
C GLN A 91 -0.65 3.24 -26.20
N VAL A 92 -0.65 4.44 -25.63
CA VAL A 92 -1.61 4.87 -24.62
C VAL A 92 -2.85 5.34 -25.36
N VAL A 93 -3.97 4.64 -25.16
CA VAL A 93 -5.21 4.88 -25.91
C VAL A 93 -6.34 5.32 -24.99
N ALA A 94 -7.27 6.11 -25.55
CA ALA A 94 -8.51 6.47 -24.88
C ALA A 94 -9.44 5.27 -24.71
N ASP A 95 -10.54 5.48 -23.99
CA ASP A 95 -11.53 4.44 -23.68
C ASP A 95 -12.25 3.94 -24.95
N ASP A 96 -12.23 4.72 -26.04
CA ASP A 96 -12.74 4.33 -27.36
C ASP A 96 -11.79 3.42 -28.15
N GLY A 97 -10.53 3.28 -27.72
CA GLY A 97 -9.48 2.53 -28.42
C GLY A 97 -8.99 3.14 -29.74
N ILE A 98 -9.48 4.34 -30.11
CA ILE A 98 -9.17 5.02 -31.37
C ILE A 98 -8.18 6.16 -31.12
N GLN A 99 -8.48 7.03 -30.15
CA GLN A 99 -7.61 8.17 -29.86
C GLN A 99 -6.33 7.71 -29.15
N ILE A 100 -5.18 8.13 -29.68
CA ILE A 100 -3.85 7.82 -29.13
C ILE A 100 -3.33 9.06 -28.40
N PHE A 101 -3.09 8.95 -27.10
CA PHE A 101 -2.53 10.03 -26.28
C PHE A 101 -1.00 10.08 -26.34
N ALA A 102 -0.36 8.91 -26.36
CA ALA A 102 1.10 8.81 -26.40
C ALA A 102 1.54 7.48 -27.02
N THR A 103 2.75 7.46 -27.59
CA THR A 103 3.41 6.23 -28.04
C THR A 103 4.65 6.01 -27.19
N LEU A 104 4.72 4.87 -26.51
CA LEU A 104 5.86 4.47 -25.69
C LEU A 104 6.81 3.62 -26.54
N GLN A 105 8.10 3.95 -26.47
CA GLN A 105 9.17 3.28 -27.19
C GLN A 105 10.11 2.57 -26.20
N GLU A 106 11.12 1.90 -26.73
CA GLU A 106 12.14 1.20 -25.93
C GLU A 106 12.79 2.12 -24.89
N GLY A 107 12.96 1.62 -23.67
CA GLY A 107 13.43 2.38 -22.51
C GLY A 107 12.35 3.20 -21.80
N ALA A 108 11.13 3.29 -22.34
CA ALA A 108 10.01 3.91 -21.64
C ALA A 108 9.52 3.03 -20.49
N VAL A 109 8.98 3.68 -19.46
CA VAL A 109 8.38 3.04 -18.29
C VAL A 109 6.93 3.46 -18.20
N PHE A 110 6.08 2.53 -17.80
CA PHE A 110 4.68 2.82 -17.52
C PHE A 110 4.11 1.93 -16.40
N GLY A 111 3.02 2.39 -15.81
CA GLY A 111 2.34 1.68 -14.71
C GLY A 111 2.99 1.90 -13.34
N GLU A 112 4.01 2.74 -13.27
CA GLU A 112 4.71 3.17 -12.06
C GLU A 112 3.77 3.91 -11.10
N LEU A 113 2.88 4.75 -11.62
CA LEU A 113 1.97 5.57 -10.81
C LEU A 113 1.06 4.74 -9.90
N SER A 114 0.61 3.57 -10.37
CA SER A 114 -0.31 2.71 -9.62
C SER A 114 0.37 1.94 -8.48
N ILE A 115 1.70 1.83 -8.50
CA ILE A 115 2.45 1.06 -7.50
C ILE A 115 3.25 1.93 -6.53
N LEU A 116 3.51 3.21 -6.87
CA LEU A 116 4.30 4.14 -6.07
C LEU A 116 3.57 4.74 -4.85
N ASN A 117 2.31 4.37 -4.59
CA ASN A 117 1.51 4.86 -3.44
C ASN A 117 1.67 6.38 -3.21
N ILE A 118 1.45 7.16 -4.27
CA ILE A 118 1.62 8.61 -4.20
C ILE A 118 0.44 9.21 -3.44
N ALA A 119 0.72 9.93 -2.36
CA ALA A 119 -0.27 10.69 -1.61
C ALA A 119 -0.97 11.72 -2.51
N GLY A 120 -2.28 11.83 -2.39
CA GLY A 120 -3.09 12.72 -3.24
C GLY A 120 -3.41 12.18 -4.63
N SER A 121 -3.00 10.96 -4.97
CA SER A 121 -3.43 10.33 -6.22
C SER A 121 -4.93 10.05 -6.17
N LYS A 122 -5.71 10.74 -7.02
CA LYS A 122 -7.17 10.54 -7.16
C LYS A 122 -7.52 9.11 -7.57
N ASN A 123 -6.59 8.43 -8.25
CA ASN A 123 -6.80 7.09 -8.79
C ASN A 123 -6.21 5.99 -7.88
N GLY A 124 -5.59 6.35 -6.75
CA GLY A 124 -5.00 5.41 -5.81
C GLY A 124 -4.06 4.41 -6.49
N ASN A 125 -4.33 3.12 -6.30
CA ASN A 125 -3.57 2.02 -6.91
C ASN A 125 -4.14 1.53 -8.26
N ARG A 126 -5.03 2.29 -8.89
CA ARG A 126 -5.63 1.91 -10.18
C ARG A 126 -4.81 2.44 -11.35
N ARG A 127 -4.90 1.76 -12.49
CA ARG A 127 -4.30 2.20 -13.76
C ARG A 127 -4.98 3.47 -14.25
N THR A 128 -4.18 4.44 -14.68
CA THR A 128 -4.65 5.75 -15.14
C THR A 128 -5.05 5.77 -16.61
N ALA A 129 -4.55 4.84 -17.41
CA ALA A 129 -4.78 4.79 -18.85
C ALA A 129 -4.80 3.35 -19.41
N ASN A 130 -5.36 3.20 -20.61
CA ASN A 130 -5.28 1.97 -21.37
C ASN A 130 -3.97 1.93 -22.15
N VAL A 131 -3.23 0.84 -22.08
CA VAL A 131 -1.98 0.64 -22.83
C VAL A 131 -2.11 -0.61 -23.67
N ARG A 132 -1.96 -0.47 -24.98
CA ARG A 132 -1.99 -1.57 -25.94
C ARG A 132 -0.69 -1.72 -26.69
N SER A 133 -0.39 -2.95 -27.10
CA SER A 133 0.74 -3.23 -27.97
C SER A 133 0.40 -2.93 -29.44
N VAL A 134 1.34 -2.30 -30.14
CA VAL A 134 1.22 -2.07 -31.59
C VAL A 134 1.71 -3.28 -32.39
N GLY A 135 2.71 -3.98 -31.86
CA GLY A 135 3.40 -5.10 -32.52
C GLY A 135 3.66 -6.24 -31.55
N TYR A 136 4.61 -7.11 -31.88
CA TYR A 136 5.19 -7.93 -30.82
C TYR A 136 6.05 -7.04 -29.93
N THR A 137 5.81 -7.09 -28.62
CA THR A 137 6.53 -6.27 -27.64
C THR A 137 7.06 -7.13 -26.52
N ASP A 138 8.30 -6.87 -26.15
CA ASP A 138 8.96 -7.49 -25.03
C ASP A 138 9.03 -6.45 -23.90
N LEU A 139 8.42 -6.79 -22.76
CA LEU A 139 8.37 -5.94 -21.58
C LEU A 139 9.09 -6.62 -20.43
N PHE A 140 9.72 -5.84 -19.55
CA PHE A 140 10.06 -6.30 -18.21
C PHE A 140 9.00 -5.83 -17.23
N ALA A 141 8.42 -6.78 -16.52
CA ALA A 141 7.51 -6.54 -15.41
C ALA A 141 8.28 -6.56 -14.09
N LEU A 142 8.00 -5.59 -13.23
CA LEU A 142 8.49 -5.52 -11.86
C LEU A 142 7.32 -5.38 -10.90
N ASN A 143 7.18 -6.32 -9.96
CA ASN A 143 6.09 -6.28 -9.00
C ASN A 143 6.25 -5.12 -8.01
N LYS A 144 5.12 -4.63 -7.51
CA LYS A 144 5.07 -3.62 -6.45
C LYS A 144 5.93 -4.00 -5.25
N ASN A 145 5.78 -5.21 -4.72
CA ASN A 145 6.50 -5.64 -3.52
C ASN A 145 8.02 -5.68 -3.76
N ASP A 146 8.43 -6.19 -4.92
CA ASP A 146 9.83 -6.30 -5.31
C ASP A 146 10.48 -4.92 -5.45
N LEU A 147 9.79 -3.98 -6.09
CA LEU A 147 10.20 -2.58 -6.19
C LEU A 147 10.32 -1.93 -4.81
N TRP A 148 9.27 -2.03 -3.98
CA TRP A 148 9.28 -1.41 -2.66
C TRP A 148 10.35 -1.99 -1.74
N THR A 149 10.64 -3.28 -1.86
CA THR A 149 11.72 -3.92 -1.10
C THR A 149 13.07 -3.33 -1.49
N ALA A 150 13.34 -3.17 -2.80
CA ALA A 150 14.58 -2.55 -3.25
C ALA A 150 14.64 -1.06 -2.81
N LEU A 151 13.55 -0.31 -2.98
CA LEU A 151 13.48 1.10 -2.60
C LEU A 151 13.60 1.38 -1.09
N LYS A 152 13.50 0.36 -0.22
CA LYS A 152 13.82 0.50 1.21
C LYS A 152 15.31 0.74 1.44
N GLU A 153 16.17 0.09 0.65
CA GLU A 153 17.62 0.19 0.76
C GLU A 153 18.18 1.41 0.02
N TYR A 154 17.43 1.95 -0.95
CA TYR A 154 17.83 3.09 -1.78
C TYR A 154 16.83 4.28 -1.65
N PRO A 155 16.91 5.06 -0.56
CA PRO A 155 15.94 6.12 -0.27
C PRO A 155 15.98 7.30 -1.26
N ASP A 156 17.13 7.60 -1.85
CA ASP A 156 17.25 8.71 -2.81
C ASP A 156 16.58 8.37 -4.14
N ALA A 157 16.75 7.13 -4.61
CA ALA A 157 16.01 6.61 -5.77
C ALA A 157 14.49 6.61 -5.53
N ARG A 158 14.06 6.25 -4.31
CA ARG A 158 12.64 6.33 -3.92
C ARG A 158 12.09 7.75 -4.04
N LYS A 159 12.81 8.75 -3.51
CA LYS A 159 12.41 10.17 -3.60
C LYS A 159 12.32 10.63 -5.06
N LEU A 160 13.31 10.28 -5.89
CA LEU A 160 13.34 10.64 -7.30
C LEU A 160 12.13 10.06 -8.06
N LEU A 161 11.81 8.79 -7.83
CA LEU A 161 10.68 8.11 -8.45
C LEU A 161 9.34 8.73 -8.04
N ILE A 162 9.16 9.02 -6.75
CA ILE A 162 7.94 9.67 -6.25
C ILE A 162 7.80 11.08 -6.83
N ALA A 163 8.89 11.85 -6.88
CA ALA A 163 8.89 13.20 -7.46
C ALA A 163 8.52 13.18 -8.95
N LYS A 164 9.08 12.24 -9.73
CA LYS A 164 8.72 12.06 -11.14
C LYS A 164 7.27 11.62 -11.32
N GLY A 165 6.80 10.68 -10.49
CA GLY A 165 5.40 10.24 -10.52
C GLY A 165 4.42 11.38 -10.20
N ARG A 166 4.79 12.26 -9.26
CA ARG A 166 4.02 13.47 -8.96
C ARG A 166 3.98 14.45 -10.13
N GLU A 167 5.12 14.70 -10.75
CA GLU A 167 5.20 15.60 -11.93
C GLU A 167 4.22 15.14 -13.02
N ILE A 168 4.16 13.83 -13.28
CA ILE A 168 3.26 13.23 -14.26
C ILE A 168 1.79 13.38 -13.81
N LEU A 169 1.45 12.99 -12.58
CA LEU A 169 0.08 13.10 -12.07
C LEU A 169 -0.41 14.55 -12.04
N ARG A 170 0.47 15.53 -11.77
CA ARG A 170 0.14 16.96 -11.81
C ARG A 170 -0.22 17.41 -13.21
N LYS A 171 0.58 17.01 -14.21
CA LYS A 171 0.36 17.33 -15.62
C LYS A 171 -0.98 16.77 -16.12
N ASP A 172 -1.37 15.60 -15.63
CA ASP A 172 -2.61 14.93 -16.01
C ASP A 172 -3.82 15.37 -15.16
N GLY A 173 -3.65 16.29 -14.19
CA GLY A 173 -4.72 16.77 -13.30
C GLY A 173 -5.22 15.74 -12.28
N LEU A 174 -4.46 14.67 -12.08
CA LEU A 174 -4.78 13.51 -11.25
C LEU A 174 -4.21 13.59 -9.82
N LEU A 175 -3.52 14.67 -9.47
CA LEU A 175 -3.16 14.99 -8.09
C LEU A 175 -4.21 15.89 -7.43
N ASP A 176 -4.43 15.60 -6.15
CA ASP A 176 -4.97 16.55 -5.19
C ASP A 176 -3.81 17.36 -4.60
N GLU A 177 -3.73 18.65 -4.92
CA GLU A 177 -2.64 19.53 -4.45
C GLU A 177 -2.77 19.85 -2.94
N ASP A 178 -3.94 19.65 -2.35
CA ASP A 178 -4.18 19.83 -0.91
C ASP A 178 -3.80 18.59 -0.09
N ALA A 179 -3.43 17.48 -0.76
CA ALA A 179 -3.03 16.25 -0.09
C ALA A 179 -1.62 16.36 0.49
N PRO A 180 -1.37 15.81 1.69
CA PRO A 180 -0.06 15.86 2.32
C PRO A 180 1.03 15.25 1.43
N GLU A 181 2.20 15.87 1.40
CA GLU A 181 3.34 15.48 0.56
C GLU A 181 3.92 14.09 0.92
N GLU A 182 3.49 13.43 1.99
CA GLU A 182 3.89 12.06 2.29
C GLU A 182 2.69 11.23 2.74
N GLN A 183 2.47 10.10 2.07
CA GLN A 183 1.61 9.06 2.60
C GLN A 183 2.46 8.34 3.66
N MET A 184 2.01 8.37 4.92
CA MET A 184 2.63 7.59 5.99
C MET A 184 2.78 6.15 5.50
N THR A 185 3.99 5.61 5.60
CA THR A 185 4.24 4.20 5.28
C THR A 185 3.34 3.31 6.15
N ALA A 186 3.05 2.09 5.71
CA ALA A 186 2.25 1.16 6.51
C ALA A 186 2.86 0.93 7.91
N GLU A 187 4.18 0.97 8.02
CA GLU A 187 4.93 0.87 9.28
C GLU A 187 4.73 2.10 10.17
N GLU A 188 4.80 3.32 9.62
CA GLU A 188 4.52 4.55 10.37
C GLU A 188 3.05 4.67 10.76
N MET A 189 2.13 4.24 9.89
CA MET A 189 0.71 4.19 10.17
C MET A 189 0.42 3.18 11.29
N ALA A 190 1.04 1.99 11.25
CA ALA A 190 0.94 1.00 12.32
C ALA A 190 1.47 1.56 13.64
N LYS A 191 2.64 2.22 13.65
CA LYS A 191 3.22 2.85 14.84
C LYS A 191 2.34 3.97 15.39
N SER A 192 1.76 4.79 14.52
CA SER A 192 0.80 5.84 14.91
C SER A 192 -0.49 5.27 15.50
N LEU A 193 -1.03 4.20 14.90
CA LEU A 193 -2.18 3.48 15.43
C LEU A 193 -1.88 2.88 16.80
N GLN A 194 -0.68 2.32 16.98
CA GLN A 194 -0.21 1.76 18.24
C GLN A 194 -0.16 2.84 19.34
N ASN A 195 0.43 4.00 19.06
CA ASN A 195 0.47 5.12 19.98
C ASN A 195 -0.94 5.63 20.33
N LYS A 196 -1.84 5.73 19.34
CA LYS A 196 -3.24 6.11 19.58
C LYS A 196 -3.98 5.09 20.45
N LEU A 197 -3.74 3.80 20.22
CA LEU A 197 -4.31 2.73 21.02
C LEU A 197 -3.85 2.80 22.48
N GLU A 198 -2.58 3.10 22.73
CA GLU A 198 -2.02 3.26 24.08
C GLU A 198 -2.66 4.42 24.83
N ILE A 199 -2.91 5.55 24.15
CA ILE A 199 -3.65 6.69 24.72
C ILE A 199 -5.08 6.28 25.09
N VAL A 200 -5.77 5.55 24.22
CA VAL A 200 -7.14 5.07 24.47
C VAL A 200 -7.16 4.09 25.64
N GLN A 201 -6.22 3.15 25.71
CA GLN A 201 -6.08 2.22 26.84
C GLN A 201 -5.86 2.97 28.16
N THR A 202 -4.99 3.98 28.17
CA THR A 202 -4.73 4.81 29.35
C THR A 202 -5.99 5.53 29.82
N LYS A 203 -6.77 6.10 28.89
CA LYS A 203 -8.05 6.75 29.21
C LYS A 203 -9.07 5.75 29.74
N MET A 204 -9.16 4.57 29.13
CA MET A 204 -10.09 3.52 29.55
C MET A 204 -9.75 3.00 30.95
N ALA A 205 -8.46 2.85 31.30
CA ALA A 205 -8.03 2.47 32.63
C ALA A 205 -8.42 3.52 33.70
N ARG A 206 -8.23 4.81 33.40
CA ARG A 206 -8.68 5.90 34.29
C ARG A 206 -10.19 5.88 34.49
N PHE A 207 -10.95 5.74 33.40
CA PHE A 207 -12.40 5.67 33.48
C PHE A 207 -12.89 4.46 34.28
N ALA A 208 -12.26 3.29 34.12
CA ALA A 208 -12.58 2.10 34.89
C ALA A 208 -12.30 2.28 36.40
N ALA A 209 -11.19 2.95 36.75
CA ALA A 209 -10.86 3.27 38.13
C ALA A 209 -11.87 4.25 38.76
N GLU A 210 -12.26 5.29 38.02
CA GLU A 210 -13.29 6.24 38.44
C GLU A 210 -14.63 5.54 38.62
N PHE A 211 -15.04 4.69 37.67
CA PHE A 211 -16.28 3.93 37.75
C PHE A 211 -16.30 3.00 38.97
N SER A 212 -15.20 2.29 39.25
CA SER A 212 -15.06 1.44 40.43
C SER A 212 -15.14 2.24 41.74
N SER A 213 -14.52 3.43 41.77
CA SER A 213 -14.58 4.35 42.91
C SER A 213 -16.01 4.82 43.18
N VAL A 214 -16.72 5.26 42.13
CA VAL A 214 -18.11 5.71 42.22
C VAL A 214 -19.04 4.57 42.64
N LYS A 215 -18.87 3.38 42.06
CA LYS A 215 -19.63 2.18 42.43
C LYS A 215 -19.46 1.86 43.92
N THR A 216 -18.22 1.85 44.43
CA THR A 216 -17.93 1.57 45.84
C THR A 216 -18.57 2.61 46.77
N LYS A 217 -18.49 3.90 46.41
CA LYS A 217 -19.12 4.98 47.20
C LYS A 217 -20.65 4.86 47.24
N LEU A 218 -21.28 4.54 46.11
CA LEU A 218 -22.72 4.33 46.03
C LEU A 218 -23.17 3.13 46.87
N LEU A 219 -22.46 2.00 46.77
CA LEU A 219 -22.75 0.82 47.58
C LEU A 219 -22.65 1.11 49.08
N ALA A 220 -21.58 1.78 49.51
CA ALA A 220 -21.43 2.18 50.92
C ALA A 220 -22.54 3.14 51.38
N ARG A 221 -23.02 4.03 50.50
CA ARG A 221 -24.12 4.94 50.81
C ARG A 221 -25.45 4.20 50.93
N ILE A 222 -25.70 3.20 50.08
CA ILE A 222 -26.90 2.35 50.15
C ILE A 222 -26.91 1.60 51.49
N GLU A 223 -25.81 0.93 51.85
CA GLU A 223 -25.69 0.20 53.12
C GLU A 223 -25.89 1.11 54.35
N TYR A 224 -25.32 2.31 54.32
CA TYR A 224 -25.55 3.31 55.38
C TYR A 224 -27.03 3.70 55.48
N LEU A 225 -27.71 3.92 54.35
CA LEU A 225 -29.12 4.29 54.37
C LEU A 225 -30.00 3.13 54.85
N GLU A 226 -29.72 1.90 54.44
CA GLU A 226 -30.42 0.69 54.90
C GLU A 226 -30.30 0.52 56.42
N THR A 227 -29.11 0.72 56.99
CA THR A 227 -28.90 0.64 58.45
C THR A 227 -29.60 1.77 59.22
N GLN A 228 -29.70 2.97 58.66
CA GLN A 228 -30.48 4.06 59.26
C GLN A 228 -31.99 3.79 59.21
N LEU A 229 -32.47 3.25 58.09
CA LEU A 229 -33.88 2.92 57.89
C LEU A 229 -34.33 1.81 58.86
N ALA A 230 -33.49 0.79 59.08
CA ALA A 230 -33.73 -0.25 60.07
C ALA A 230 -33.81 0.31 61.51
N LYS A 231 -32.99 1.31 61.87
CA LYS A 231 -33.04 1.97 63.19
C LYS A 231 -34.33 2.76 63.39
N TYR A 232 -34.82 3.45 62.36
CA TYR A 232 -36.09 4.18 62.42
C TYR A 232 -37.28 3.22 62.59
N GLN A 233 -37.30 2.10 61.88
CA GLN A 233 -38.36 1.10 62.01
C GLN A 233 -38.42 0.44 63.40
N ILE A 234 -37.29 0.37 64.13
CA ILE A 234 -37.26 -0.13 65.52
C ILE A 234 -37.84 0.89 66.51
N ASN A 235 -37.65 2.20 66.26
CA ASN A 235 -38.17 3.26 67.12
C ASN A 235 -39.68 3.56 66.93
N ASP A 236 -40.26 3.29 65.76
CA ASP A 236 -41.72 3.40 65.58
C ASP A 236 -42.49 2.31 66.35
N ASN A 237 -41.89 1.13 66.55
CA ASN A 237 -42.51 0.04 67.32
C ASN A 237 -42.43 0.22 68.84
N SER A 238 -41.59 1.12 69.36
CA SER A 238 -41.51 1.43 70.79
C SER A 238 -42.42 2.59 71.22
N THR A 239 -43.08 3.27 70.27
CA THR A 239 -43.93 4.45 70.53
C THR A 239 -45.45 4.10 70.52
N SER A 240 -45.81 2.82 70.32
CA SER A 240 -47.21 2.36 70.28
C SER A 240 -47.72 1.73 71.59
N SER A 241 -47.10 2.00 72.75
CA SER A 241 -47.56 1.47 74.04
C SER A 241 -47.31 2.46 75.17
N ASN A 242 -48.12 3.52 75.26
CA ASN A 242 -48.52 4.18 76.51
C ASN A 242 -49.42 5.37 76.20
N ASP A 243 -50.70 5.11 75.94
CA ASP A 243 -51.78 6.05 76.21
C ASP A 243 -52.97 5.22 76.69
N ASP A 244 -53.14 5.09 78.01
CA ASP A 244 -54.47 4.94 78.60
C ASP A 244 -54.50 5.13 80.15
N TYR A 245 -55.33 6.10 80.57
CA TYR A 245 -55.92 6.35 81.91
C TYR A 245 -54.99 6.79 83.07
N GLN A 246 -55.33 7.81 83.89
CA GLN A 246 -56.63 8.02 84.53
C GLN A 246 -56.77 9.45 85.15
N MET A 247 -57.99 10.01 85.08
CA MET A 247 -58.52 11.07 85.97
C MET A 247 -58.34 10.66 87.44
N ILE A 248 -58.10 11.55 88.41
CA ILE A 248 -59.00 12.56 89.03
C ILE A 248 -58.11 13.50 89.85
#